data_AF-A0A959HCD5-F1
#
_entry.id   AF-A0A959HCD5-F1
#
_cell.length_a   1.000
_cell.length_b   1.000
_cell.length_c   1.000
_cell.angle_alpha   90.00
_cell.angle_beta   90.00
_cell.angle_gamma   90.00
#
_symmetry.space_group_name_H-M   'P 1'
#
loop_
_entity.id
_entity.type
_entity.pdbx_description
1 polymer ?
#
loop_
_entity_poly.entity_id
_entity_poly.type
_entity_poly.pdbx_seq_one_letter_code
_entity_poly.pdbx_strand_id
1 'polypeptide(L)'
;MKPSNQPTIPSSPSPTLILGTAMWGWTTPRAACFELLDDFYRHGFREVDGATNYPINKRPEDFRKAENILLEWIKAHEIKDLKVMMKVGSINNMRTPENNLSKSFLLMLLDEYRNLFGSNLDTFMIHWDNRAAEAEIRESLEALARARELGVRAGLSGIKHPEAYAQLNKEFGFNFRIQFKHNILQSDYPRYKPFHGKAGFITYGINAGGIKLDPKEYGRGSS
;
A
#
# COMPACT_ATOMS: atom_id res chain seq x y z
N MET A 1 -34.19 8.09 41.82
CA MET A 1 -33.82 7.45 40.55
C MET A 1 -32.31 7.40 40.46
N LYS A 2 -31.70 6.22 40.31
CA LYS A 2 -30.24 6.09 40.13
C LYS A 2 -29.90 6.46 38.67
N PRO A 3 -28.87 7.28 38.42
CA PRO A 3 -28.44 7.56 37.05
C PRO A 3 -27.89 6.27 36.43
N SER A 4 -28.36 5.98 35.21
CA SER A 4 -27.89 4.84 34.41
C SER A 4 -26.44 5.06 34.00
N ASN A 5 -25.54 4.20 34.47
CA ASN A 5 -24.21 4.05 33.87
C ASN A 5 -24.35 3.47 32.47
N GLN A 6 -24.39 4.32 31.45
CA GLN A 6 -24.09 3.87 30.10
C GLN A 6 -22.58 3.57 30.01
N PRO A 7 -22.18 2.42 29.47
CA PRO A 7 -20.77 2.12 29.26
C PRO A 7 -20.18 3.14 28.28
N THR A 8 -19.19 3.90 28.73
CA THR A 8 -18.39 4.75 27.86
C THR A 8 -17.62 3.84 26.90
N ILE A 9 -17.99 3.89 25.62
CA ILE A 9 -17.20 3.25 24.56
C ILE A 9 -15.84 3.96 24.55
N PRO A 10 -14.71 3.28 24.79
CA PRO A 10 -13.41 3.92 24.74
C PRO A 10 -13.22 4.52 23.35
N SER A 11 -12.83 5.80 23.28
CA SER A 11 -12.52 6.48 22.03
C SER A 11 -11.34 5.78 21.37
N SER A 12 -11.62 4.91 20.40
CA SER A 12 -10.60 4.41 19.49
C SER A 12 -9.97 5.61 18.77
N PRO A 13 -8.63 5.67 18.64
CA PRO A 13 -8.02 6.72 17.84
C PRO A 13 -8.62 6.68 16.44
N SER A 14 -9.02 7.86 15.93
CA SER A 14 -9.56 7.96 14.58
C SER A 14 -8.55 7.37 13.58
N PRO A 15 -9.00 6.60 12.58
CA PRO A 15 -8.11 5.99 11.61
C PRO A 15 -7.33 7.07 10.85
N THR A 16 -6.01 6.89 10.73
CA THR A 16 -5.14 7.79 9.95
C THR A 16 -5.45 7.64 8.46
N LEU A 17 -5.64 8.76 7.76
CA LEU A 17 -5.81 8.75 6.31
C LEU A 17 -4.47 8.55 5.60
N ILE A 18 -4.52 7.75 4.52
CA ILE A 18 -3.40 7.50 3.62
C ILE A 18 -3.87 7.82 2.21
N LEU A 19 -3.12 8.66 1.49
CA LEU A 19 -3.45 9.03 0.11
C LEU A 19 -2.99 7.94 -0.87
N GLY A 20 -3.93 7.32 -1.58
CA GLY A 20 -3.64 6.32 -2.60
C GLY A 20 -3.35 6.93 -3.97
N THR A 21 -2.35 6.40 -4.68
CA THR A 21 -1.88 6.95 -5.97
C THR A 21 -2.19 6.07 -7.20
N ALA A 22 -2.97 4.99 -7.05
CA ALA A 22 -3.20 4.00 -8.09
C ALA A 22 -3.79 4.54 -9.42
N MET A 23 -4.47 5.69 -9.38
CA MET A 23 -5.11 6.32 -10.54
C MET A 23 -4.28 7.43 -11.19
N TRP A 24 -3.12 7.76 -10.61
CA TRP A 24 -2.29 8.90 -11.02
C TRP A 24 -1.65 8.66 -12.39
N GLY A 25 -1.71 9.68 -13.24
CA GLY A 25 -1.23 9.61 -14.62
C GLY A 25 -2.14 8.82 -15.57
N TRP A 26 -3.25 8.28 -15.07
CA TRP A 26 -4.29 7.62 -15.86
C TRP A 26 -5.61 8.41 -15.87
N THR A 27 -6.40 8.32 -14.80
CA THR A 27 -7.68 9.08 -14.68
C THR A 27 -7.53 10.32 -13.80
N THR A 28 -6.47 10.39 -13.00
CA THR A 28 -6.07 11.60 -12.28
C THR A 28 -4.86 12.20 -13.00
N PRO A 29 -5.03 13.32 -13.75
CA PRO A 29 -3.91 13.96 -14.44
C PRO A 29 -2.94 14.58 -13.44
N ARG A 30 -1.69 14.77 -13.85
CA ARG A 30 -0.60 15.27 -13.00
C ARG A 30 -0.97 16.52 -12.20
N ALA A 31 -1.62 17.51 -12.82
CA ALA A 31 -2.00 18.75 -12.14
C ALA A 31 -2.94 18.48 -10.95
N ALA A 32 -3.96 17.65 -11.15
CA ALA A 32 -4.86 17.24 -10.07
C ALA A 32 -4.14 16.40 -9.00
N CYS A 33 -3.14 15.58 -9.37
CA CYS A 33 -2.31 14.87 -8.39
C CYS A 33 -1.55 15.85 -7.47
N PHE A 34 -1.00 16.93 -8.04
CA PHE A 34 -0.30 17.97 -7.28
C PHE A 34 -1.26 18.69 -6.33
N GLU A 35 -2.42 19.13 -6.83
CA GLU A 35 -3.45 19.78 -5.99
C GLU A 35 -3.90 18.88 -4.82
N LEU A 36 -4.12 17.59 -5.08
CA LEU A 36 -4.47 16.61 -4.04
C LEU A 36 -3.36 16.46 -2.99
N LEU A 37 -2.09 16.43 -3.41
CA LEU A 37 -0.95 16.36 -2.49
C LEU A 37 -0.82 17.63 -1.65
N ASP A 38 -0.93 18.80 -2.28
CA ASP A 38 -0.87 20.10 -1.62
C ASP A 38 -1.94 20.18 -0.52
N ASP A 39 -3.18 19.83 -0.85
CA ASP A 39 -4.28 19.83 0.10
C ASP A 39 -4.11 18.79 1.21
N PHE A 40 -3.74 17.56 0.86
CA PHE A 40 -3.52 16.49 1.84
C PHE A 40 -2.41 16.85 2.83
N TYR A 41 -1.30 17.40 2.33
CA TYR A 41 -0.16 17.82 3.12
C TYR A 41 -0.49 19.04 3.99
N ARG A 42 -1.19 20.04 3.44
CA ARG A 42 -1.66 21.24 4.15
C ARG A 42 -2.57 20.92 5.34
N HIS A 43 -3.38 19.86 5.25
CA HIS A 43 -4.23 19.39 6.35
C HIS A 43 -3.48 18.53 7.38
N GLY A 44 -2.15 18.44 7.29
CA GLY A 44 -1.32 17.75 8.28
C GLY A 44 -1.18 16.24 8.06
N PHE A 45 -1.76 15.67 7.01
CA PHE A 45 -1.55 14.27 6.67
C PHE A 45 -0.16 14.07 6.03
N ARG A 46 0.43 12.89 6.27
CA ARG A 46 1.81 12.60 5.86
C ARG A 46 2.02 11.24 5.23
N GLU A 47 0.98 10.43 5.02
CA GLU A 47 1.17 9.05 4.51
C GLU A 47 0.64 8.90 3.09
N VAL A 48 1.48 8.42 2.18
CA VAL A 48 1.14 8.20 0.77
C VAL A 48 1.45 6.75 0.38
N ASP A 49 0.52 6.14 -0.33
CA ASP A 49 0.59 4.78 -0.83
C ASP A 49 0.97 4.77 -2.33
N GLY A 50 2.10 4.15 -2.65
CA GLY A 50 2.62 3.98 -4.02
C GLY A 50 2.90 2.52 -4.37
N ALA A 51 3.15 2.27 -5.66
CA ALA A 51 3.60 0.98 -6.17
C ALA A 51 4.37 1.15 -7.48
N THR A 52 5.38 0.31 -7.73
CA THR A 52 6.13 0.29 -9.00
C THR A 52 5.21 0.20 -10.22
N ASN A 53 4.13 -0.58 -10.12
CA ASN A 53 3.23 -0.83 -11.25
C ASN A 53 2.07 0.17 -11.39
N TYR A 54 2.04 1.26 -10.62
CA TYR A 54 0.98 2.25 -10.74
C TYR A 54 1.24 3.25 -11.88
N PRO A 55 0.22 3.59 -12.69
CA PRO A 55 -1.14 3.04 -12.69
C PRO A 55 -1.23 1.66 -13.37
N ILE A 56 -2.12 0.79 -12.87
CA ILE A 56 -2.40 -0.53 -13.46
C ILE A 56 -3.45 -0.38 -14.58
N ASN A 57 -3.06 0.20 -15.70
CA ASN A 57 -3.95 0.56 -16.81
C ASN A 57 -3.66 -0.20 -18.12
N LYS A 58 -2.74 -1.18 -18.09
CA LYS A 58 -2.34 -1.98 -19.26
C LYS A 58 -1.72 -1.17 -20.40
N ARG A 59 -1.07 -0.05 -20.07
CA ARG A 59 -0.31 0.78 -21.00
C ARG A 59 1.17 0.75 -20.60
N PRO A 60 2.04 -0.03 -21.29
CA PRO A 60 3.44 -0.19 -20.90
C PRO A 60 4.20 1.14 -20.73
N GLU A 61 3.86 2.16 -21.50
CA GLU A 61 4.44 3.50 -21.42
C GLU A 61 4.11 4.25 -20.11
N ASP A 62 3.07 3.83 -19.39
CA ASP A 62 2.68 4.38 -18.10
C ASP A 62 3.25 3.58 -16.91
N PHE A 63 4.06 2.53 -17.14
CA PHE A 63 4.71 1.82 -16.05
C PHE A 63 5.53 2.80 -15.21
N ARG A 64 5.35 2.78 -13.88
CA ARG A 64 5.99 3.69 -12.92
C ARG A 64 5.56 5.17 -13.03
N LYS A 65 4.49 5.50 -13.75
CA LYS A 65 4.07 6.90 -13.92
C LYS A 65 3.60 7.55 -12.61
N ALA A 66 2.90 6.81 -11.75
CA ALA A 66 2.40 7.36 -10.49
C ALA A 66 3.53 7.74 -9.53
N GLU A 67 4.56 6.92 -9.40
CA GLU A 67 5.72 7.23 -8.57
C GLU A 67 6.53 8.41 -9.11
N ASN A 68 6.63 8.56 -10.44
CA ASN A 68 7.31 9.70 -11.05
C ASN A 68 6.59 11.01 -10.70
N ILE A 69 5.26 11.03 -10.79
CA ILE A 69 4.45 12.19 -10.38
C ILE A 69 4.66 12.51 -8.88
N LEU A 70 4.67 11.49 -8.02
CA LEU A 70 4.93 11.67 -6.58
C LEU A 70 6.33 12.25 -6.32
N LEU A 71 7.34 11.71 -6.99
CA LEU A 71 8.73 12.15 -6.85
C LEU A 71 8.94 13.59 -7.32
N GLU A 72 8.30 13.97 -8.43
CA GLU A 72 8.32 15.34 -8.92
C GLU A 72 7.77 16.31 -7.88
N TRP A 73 6.63 15.99 -7.27
CA TRP A 73 6.03 16.84 -6.23
C TRP A 73 6.92 16.97 -4.99
N ILE A 74 7.46 15.84 -4.50
CA ILE A 74 8.37 15.81 -3.34
C ILE A 74 9.60 16.69 -3.60
N LYS A 75 10.19 16.60 -4.80
CA LYS A 75 11.36 17.40 -5.19
C LYS A 75 11.04 18.87 -5.33
N ALA A 76 9.93 19.21 -5.99
CA ALA A 76 9.52 20.59 -6.22
C ALA A 76 9.27 21.35 -4.91
N HIS A 77 8.81 20.67 -3.86
CA HIS A 77 8.50 21.26 -2.57
C HIS A 77 9.51 20.91 -1.47
N GLU A 78 10.63 20.27 -1.83
CA GLU A 78 11.71 19.87 -0.92
C GLU A 78 11.25 19.06 0.31
N ILE A 79 10.20 18.25 0.16
CA ILE A 79 9.54 17.55 1.27
C ILE A 79 10.46 16.48 1.87
N LYS A 80 10.54 16.44 3.21
CA LYS A 80 11.42 15.50 3.95
C LYS A 80 10.70 14.59 4.94
N ASP A 81 9.45 14.90 5.28
CA ASP A 81 8.66 14.25 6.33
C ASP A 81 7.45 13.47 5.79
N LEU A 82 7.32 13.32 4.46
CA LEU A 82 6.28 12.50 3.87
C LEU A 82 6.65 11.02 4.01
N LYS A 83 5.74 10.21 4.53
CA LYS A 83 5.92 8.77 4.69
C LYS A 83 5.39 8.04 3.46
N VAL A 84 6.28 7.73 2.54
CA VAL A 84 5.97 6.97 1.33
C VAL A 84 6.02 5.47 1.63
N MET A 85 4.92 4.79 1.40
CA MET A 85 4.87 3.34 1.34
C MET A 85 5.00 2.90 -0.12
N MET A 86 6.08 2.20 -0.44
CA MET A 86 6.34 1.74 -1.80
C MET A 86 6.18 0.24 -1.93
N LYS A 87 5.23 -0.16 -2.76
CA LYS A 87 4.96 -1.56 -3.12
C LYS A 87 5.82 -2.00 -4.30
N VAL A 88 6.44 -3.16 -4.17
CA VAL A 88 7.44 -3.67 -5.11
C VAL A 88 7.20 -5.13 -5.49
N GLY A 89 7.82 -5.55 -6.59
CA GLY A 89 7.80 -6.93 -7.08
C GLY A 89 7.18 -7.07 -8.45
N SER A 90 6.13 -6.28 -8.75
CA SER A 90 5.57 -6.23 -10.10
C SER A 90 6.59 -5.69 -11.12
N ILE A 91 6.69 -6.37 -12.27
CA ILE A 91 7.63 -6.03 -13.36
C ILE A 91 6.95 -5.32 -14.55
N ASN A 92 5.64 -5.14 -14.48
CA ASN A 92 4.83 -4.40 -15.45
C ASN A 92 3.53 -3.89 -14.82
N ASN A 93 2.74 -3.12 -15.57
CA ASN A 93 1.43 -2.61 -15.17
C ASN A 93 0.25 -3.27 -15.94
N MET A 94 0.43 -4.52 -16.38
CA MET A 94 -0.53 -5.23 -17.22
C MET A 94 -1.63 -5.97 -16.44
N ARG A 95 -1.64 -5.82 -15.11
CA ARG A 95 -2.53 -6.55 -14.19
C ARG A 95 -2.34 -8.08 -14.28
N THR A 96 -1.10 -8.52 -14.40
CA THR A 96 -0.73 -9.94 -14.40
C THR A 96 -0.24 -10.37 -13.01
N PRO A 97 -0.20 -11.68 -12.71
CA PRO A 97 0.42 -12.20 -11.49
C PRO A 97 1.95 -12.21 -11.56
N GLU A 98 2.55 -11.74 -12.66
CA GLU A 98 3.99 -11.77 -12.87
C GLU A 98 4.69 -10.83 -11.89
N ASN A 99 5.71 -11.37 -11.23
CA ASN A 99 6.54 -10.62 -10.31
C ASN A 99 7.99 -11.11 -10.40
N ASN A 100 8.89 -10.30 -9.89
CA ASN A 100 10.21 -10.73 -9.48
C ASN A 100 10.36 -10.37 -8.00
N LEU A 101 10.40 -11.39 -7.16
CA LEU A 101 10.49 -11.28 -5.72
C LEU A 101 11.71 -12.02 -5.17
N SER A 102 12.68 -12.31 -6.03
CA SER A 102 14.00 -12.81 -5.63
C SER A 102 14.69 -11.77 -4.75
N LYS A 103 15.52 -12.25 -3.81
CA LYS A 103 16.24 -11.39 -2.88
C LYS A 103 17.09 -10.34 -3.59
N SER A 104 17.84 -10.74 -4.62
CA SER A 104 18.73 -9.83 -5.36
C SER A 104 17.96 -8.69 -6.04
N PHE A 105 16.84 -8.99 -6.68
CA PHE A 105 15.99 -7.97 -7.30
C PHE A 105 15.37 -7.02 -6.28
N LEU A 106 14.88 -7.55 -5.16
CA LEU A 106 14.31 -6.72 -4.10
C LEU A 106 15.35 -5.81 -3.43
N LEU A 107 16.59 -6.29 -3.25
CA LEU A 107 17.68 -5.46 -2.73
C LEU A 107 18.06 -4.33 -3.70
N MET A 108 18.10 -4.61 -5.01
CA MET A 108 18.31 -3.60 -6.03
C MET A 108 17.22 -2.52 -5.99
N LEU A 109 15.94 -2.92 -5.91
CA LEU A 109 14.83 -1.96 -5.77
C LEU A 109 14.88 -1.18 -4.47
N LEU A 110 15.28 -1.82 -3.36
CA LEU A 110 15.43 -1.13 -2.08
C LEU A 110 16.47 -0.01 -2.19
N ASP A 111 17.63 -0.29 -2.79
CA ASP A 111 18.67 0.73 -3.01
C ASP A 111 18.18 1.84 -3.94
N GLU A 112 17.47 1.49 -5.02
CA GLU A 112 16.86 2.45 -5.93
C GLU A 112 15.89 3.39 -5.20
N TYR A 113 14.93 2.85 -4.45
CA TYR A 113 13.93 3.67 -3.77
C TYR A 113 14.49 4.47 -2.60
N ARG A 114 15.54 3.98 -1.93
CA ARG A 114 16.27 4.78 -0.93
C ARG A 114 16.96 5.98 -1.59
N ASN A 115 17.52 5.81 -2.78
CA ASN A 115 18.10 6.92 -3.53
C ASN A 115 17.03 7.91 -4.02
N LEU A 116 15.87 7.42 -4.49
CA LEU A 116 14.79 8.27 -5.00
C LEU A 116 14.07 9.04 -3.90
N PHE A 117 13.67 8.37 -2.83
CA PHE A 117 12.81 8.96 -1.78
C PHE A 117 13.58 9.43 -0.54
N GLY A 118 14.81 8.94 -0.32
CA GLY A 118 15.63 9.34 0.83
C GLY A 118 14.90 9.10 2.15
N SER A 119 14.83 10.14 2.98
CA SER A 119 14.12 10.10 4.27
C SER A 119 12.61 9.87 4.14
N ASN A 120 12.03 10.08 2.95
CA ASN A 120 10.60 9.86 2.73
C ASN A 120 10.26 8.37 2.52
N LEU A 121 11.23 7.48 2.25
CA LEU A 121 10.94 6.05 2.13
C LEU A 121 10.66 5.47 3.52
N ASP A 122 9.38 5.32 3.84
CA ASP A 122 8.95 4.89 5.16
C ASP A 122 8.66 3.38 5.23
N THR A 123 8.06 2.81 4.18
CA THR A 123 7.69 1.40 4.13
C THR A 123 8.06 0.78 2.79
N PHE A 124 8.74 -0.36 2.83
CA PHE A 124 9.04 -1.21 1.67
C PHE A 124 8.15 -2.45 1.72
N MET A 125 7.33 -2.65 0.69
CA MET A 125 6.18 -3.56 0.74
C MET A 125 6.15 -4.55 -0.41
N ILE A 126 5.93 -5.83 -0.13
CA ILE A 126 5.78 -6.88 -1.16
C ILE A 126 4.40 -6.79 -1.82
N HIS A 127 4.33 -6.80 -3.16
CA HIS A 127 3.09 -6.66 -3.94
C HIS A 127 3.19 -7.20 -5.39
N TRP A 128 2.29 -8.07 -5.84
CA TRP A 128 1.57 -9.09 -5.08
C TRP A 128 2.43 -10.34 -4.99
N ASP A 129 2.11 -11.24 -4.06
CA ASP A 129 2.80 -12.53 -3.99
C ASP A 129 1.81 -13.68 -3.97
N ASN A 130 1.87 -14.48 -5.04
CA ASN A 130 1.07 -15.70 -5.20
C ASN A 130 1.87 -16.97 -4.95
N ARG A 131 3.18 -16.87 -4.66
CA ARG A 131 4.06 -18.01 -4.40
C ARG A 131 3.73 -18.62 -3.04
N ALA A 132 3.92 -19.93 -2.94
CA ALA A 132 3.67 -20.71 -1.72
C ALA A 132 4.93 -21.38 -1.17
N ALA A 133 5.99 -21.48 -1.96
CA ALA A 133 7.20 -22.16 -1.53
C ALA A 133 7.90 -21.35 -0.43
N GLU A 134 8.22 -22.01 0.68
CA GLU A 134 8.82 -21.36 1.85
C GLU A 134 10.15 -20.68 1.50
N ALA A 135 10.98 -21.32 0.67
CA ALA A 135 12.26 -20.76 0.22
C ALA A 135 12.09 -19.44 -0.53
N GLU A 136 11.11 -19.33 -1.42
CA GLU A 136 10.84 -18.12 -2.20
C GLU A 136 10.30 -16.97 -1.34
N ILE A 137 9.44 -17.28 -0.36
CA ILE A 137 8.94 -16.29 0.61
C ILE A 137 10.07 -15.83 1.53
N ARG A 138 10.93 -16.76 1.97
CA ARG A 138 12.10 -16.46 2.80
C ARG A 138 13.03 -15.47 2.11
N GLU A 139 13.31 -15.61 0.81
CA GLU A 139 14.09 -14.62 0.05
C GLU A 139 13.50 -13.21 0.15
N SER A 140 12.18 -13.08 0.04
CA SER A 140 11.52 -11.79 0.18
C SER A 140 11.61 -11.24 1.61
N LEU A 141 11.48 -12.10 2.63
CA LEU A 141 11.63 -11.69 4.03
C LEU A 141 13.06 -11.28 4.38
N GLU A 142 14.07 -11.89 3.77
CA GLU A 142 15.47 -11.48 3.91
C GLU A 142 15.72 -10.08 3.33
N ALA A 143 15.10 -9.75 2.19
CA ALA A 143 15.15 -8.39 1.65
C ALA A 143 14.42 -7.39 2.55
N LEU A 144 13.26 -7.75 3.11
CA LEU A 144 12.56 -6.92 4.11
C LEU A 144 13.38 -6.75 5.40
N ALA A 145 14.16 -7.74 5.80
CA ALA A 145 15.05 -7.65 6.95
C ALA A 145 16.13 -6.60 6.71
N ARG A 146 16.70 -6.57 5.49
CA ARG A 146 17.64 -5.53 5.09
C ARG A 146 17.00 -4.14 5.08
N ALA A 147 15.75 -4.01 4.60
CA ALA A 147 15.01 -2.74 4.67
C ALA A 147 14.87 -2.26 6.12
N ARG A 148 14.53 -3.16 7.05
CA ARG A 148 14.41 -2.85 8.49
C ARG A 148 15.73 -2.39 9.11
N GLU A 149 16.85 -3.03 8.79
CA GLU A 149 18.19 -2.59 9.24
C GLU A 149 18.52 -1.16 8.81
N LEU A 150 17.95 -0.73 7.68
CA LEU A 150 18.10 0.62 7.13
C LEU A 150 17.02 1.60 7.63
N GLY A 151 16.22 1.19 8.62
CA GLY A 151 15.17 2.02 9.22
C GLY A 151 13.85 2.06 8.43
N VAL A 152 13.72 1.26 7.37
CA VAL A 152 12.51 1.20 6.53
C VAL A 152 11.59 0.09 7.02
N ARG A 153 10.30 0.41 7.23
CA ARG A 153 9.32 -0.55 7.74
C ARG A 153 9.00 -1.63 6.70
N ALA A 154 8.72 -2.84 7.16
CA ALA A 154 8.33 -3.96 6.31
C ALA A 154 6.80 -3.98 6.09
N GLY A 155 6.36 -4.13 4.85
CA GLY A 155 4.95 -4.20 4.48
C GLY A 155 4.58 -5.40 3.62
N LEU A 156 3.30 -5.79 3.66
CA LEU A 156 2.73 -6.84 2.81
C LEU A 156 1.41 -6.34 2.18
N SER A 157 1.19 -6.64 0.90
CA SER A 157 -0.07 -6.33 0.21
C SER A 157 -0.38 -7.38 -0.85
N GLY A 158 -1.60 -7.92 -0.81
CA GLY A 158 -2.06 -8.89 -1.82
C GLY A 158 -1.28 -10.21 -1.81
N ILE A 159 -0.89 -10.71 -0.63
CA ILE A 159 -0.29 -12.04 -0.50
C ILE A 159 -1.38 -13.12 -0.49
N LYS A 160 -1.16 -14.20 -1.24
CA LYS A 160 -2.08 -15.33 -1.33
C LYS A 160 -1.99 -16.29 -0.14
N HIS A 161 -0.79 -16.43 0.43
CA HIS A 161 -0.44 -17.40 1.48
C HIS A 161 0.03 -16.74 2.79
N PRO A 162 -0.82 -15.97 3.49
CA PRO A 162 -0.44 -15.27 4.72
C PRO A 162 0.01 -16.21 5.86
N GLU A 163 -0.46 -17.45 5.88
CA GLU A 163 -0.02 -18.50 6.81
C GLU A 163 1.48 -18.81 6.69
N ALA A 164 1.99 -18.91 5.46
CA ALA A 164 3.40 -19.17 5.19
C ALA A 164 4.26 -17.97 5.66
N TYR A 165 3.83 -16.75 5.33
CA TYR A 165 4.46 -15.53 5.81
C TYR A 165 4.45 -15.45 7.35
N ALA A 166 3.34 -15.77 8.01
CA ALA A 166 3.24 -15.71 9.46
C ALA A 166 4.10 -16.77 10.16
N GLN A 167 4.20 -17.97 9.58
CA GLN A 167 5.05 -19.04 10.09
C GLN A 167 6.53 -18.63 10.04
N LEU A 168 6.99 -18.17 8.87
CA LEU A 168 8.36 -17.67 8.70
C LEU A 168 8.65 -16.45 9.58
N ASN A 169 7.68 -15.55 9.75
CA ASN A 169 7.85 -14.36 10.57
C ASN A 169 8.12 -14.64 12.05
N LYS A 170 7.93 -15.88 12.54
CA LYS A 170 8.39 -16.29 13.87
C LYS A 170 9.91 -16.16 14.02
N GLU A 171 10.66 -16.33 12.93
CA GLU A 171 12.12 -16.18 12.89
C GLU A 171 12.54 -14.71 12.73
N PHE A 172 11.81 -13.96 11.89
CA PHE A 172 12.20 -12.58 11.54
C PHE A 172 11.67 -11.52 12.51
N GLY A 173 10.54 -11.76 13.18
CA GLY A 173 9.95 -10.86 14.17
C GLY A 173 9.46 -9.52 13.63
N PHE A 174 8.95 -9.46 12.39
CA PHE A 174 8.37 -8.23 11.85
C PHE A 174 7.01 -7.91 12.48
N ASN A 175 6.79 -6.63 12.75
CA ASN A 175 5.46 -6.03 12.88
C ASN A 175 5.09 -5.45 11.52
N PHE A 176 4.48 -6.27 10.65
CA PHE A 176 4.17 -5.85 9.29
C PHE A 176 3.11 -4.75 9.24
N ARG A 177 3.27 -3.82 8.29
CA ARG A 177 2.15 -3.03 7.77
C ARG A 177 1.44 -3.85 6.70
N ILE A 178 0.19 -4.23 6.93
CA ILE A 178 -0.54 -5.12 6.02
C ILE A 178 -1.66 -4.35 5.35
N GLN A 179 -1.59 -4.25 4.04
CA GLN A 179 -2.61 -3.59 3.23
C GLN A 179 -3.51 -4.61 2.52
N PHE A 180 -4.82 -4.49 2.71
CA PHE A 180 -5.81 -5.40 2.13
C PHE A 180 -7.13 -4.70 1.82
N LYS A 181 -7.98 -5.34 1.01
CA LYS A 181 -9.29 -4.79 0.67
C LYS A 181 -10.26 -4.99 1.82
N HIS A 182 -10.92 -3.93 2.25
CA HIS A 182 -12.00 -4.00 3.22
C HIS A 182 -12.97 -2.84 2.99
N ASN A 183 -14.23 -3.20 2.76
CA ASN A 183 -15.36 -2.30 2.62
C ASN A 183 -16.65 -3.05 2.97
N ILE A 184 -17.79 -2.38 2.83
CA ILE A 184 -19.10 -2.94 3.18
C ILE A 184 -19.51 -4.16 2.35
N LEU A 185 -18.95 -4.36 1.16
CA LEU A 185 -19.28 -5.48 0.26
C LEU A 185 -18.29 -6.65 0.36
N GLN A 186 -17.02 -6.36 0.63
CA GLN A 186 -15.95 -7.33 0.59
C GLN A 186 -14.94 -7.06 1.71
N SER A 187 -14.50 -8.13 2.36
CA SER A 187 -13.36 -8.07 3.26
C SER A 187 -12.39 -9.22 3.09
N ASP A 188 -11.13 -8.88 2.87
CA ASP A 188 -10.01 -9.82 2.94
C ASP A 188 -9.47 -9.98 4.38
N TYR A 189 -10.05 -9.29 5.38
CA TYR A 189 -9.59 -9.33 6.78
C TYR A 189 -9.48 -10.76 7.36
N PRO A 190 -10.44 -11.69 7.12
CA PRO A 190 -10.33 -13.05 7.61
C PRO A 190 -9.13 -13.81 7.02
N ARG A 191 -8.69 -13.48 5.79
CA ARG A 191 -7.52 -14.09 5.15
C ARG A 191 -6.26 -13.85 5.99
N TYR A 192 -6.16 -12.67 6.62
CA TYR A 192 -5.01 -12.28 7.42
C TYR A 192 -5.12 -12.67 8.91
N LYS A 193 -5.97 -13.64 9.25
CA LYS A 193 -6.11 -14.18 10.63
C LYS A 193 -4.77 -14.46 11.34
N PRO A 194 -3.73 -15.02 10.69
CA PRO A 194 -2.44 -15.25 11.35
C PRO A 194 -1.75 -13.98 11.89
N PHE A 195 -2.13 -12.79 11.41
CA PHE A 195 -1.54 -11.50 11.79
C PHE A 195 -2.43 -10.65 12.70
N HIS A 196 -3.63 -11.12 13.05
CA HIS A 196 -4.55 -10.37 13.92
C HIS A 196 -3.89 -10.06 15.27
N GLY A 197 -4.07 -8.82 15.75
CA GLY A 197 -3.47 -8.32 17.00
C GLY A 197 -1.98 -7.99 16.95
N LYS A 198 -1.28 -8.21 15.82
CA LYS A 198 0.17 -8.02 15.70
C LYS A 198 0.60 -7.03 14.61
N ALA A 199 -0.30 -6.63 13.72
CA ALA A 199 0.02 -5.87 12.52
C ALA A 199 -0.68 -4.50 12.47
N GLY A 200 -0.05 -3.54 11.78
CA GLY A 200 -0.68 -2.29 11.37
C GLY A 200 -1.52 -2.51 10.12
N PHE A 201 -2.83 -2.66 10.27
CA PHE A 201 -3.75 -2.91 9.17
C PHE A 201 -4.13 -1.63 8.42
N ILE A 202 -4.03 -1.69 7.09
CA ILE A 202 -4.36 -0.60 6.16
C ILE A 202 -5.41 -1.13 5.19
N THR A 203 -6.54 -0.44 5.09
CA THR A 203 -7.64 -0.88 4.22
C THR A 203 -7.75 -0.01 2.98
N TYR A 204 -7.87 -0.62 1.81
CA TYR A 204 -8.16 0.09 0.55
C TYR A 204 -9.51 -0.33 -0.05
N GLY A 205 -9.97 0.45 -1.02
CA GLY A 205 -11.23 0.21 -1.71
C GLY A 205 -12.45 0.48 -0.82
N ILE A 206 -12.32 1.42 0.13
CA ILE A 206 -13.33 1.76 1.14
C ILE A 206 -14.66 2.19 0.50
N ASN A 207 -14.59 2.91 -0.63
CA ASN A 207 -15.76 3.32 -1.41
C ASN A 207 -16.34 2.21 -2.30
N ALA A 208 -15.83 0.98 -2.18
CA ALA A 208 -16.22 -0.19 -2.97
C ALA A 208 -16.23 0.06 -4.49
N GLY A 209 -15.29 0.86 -5.00
CA GLY A 209 -15.20 1.19 -6.42
C GLY A 209 -16.16 2.28 -6.88
N GLY A 210 -16.71 3.06 -5.94
CA GLY A 210 -17.62 4.15 -6.22
C GLY A 210 -19.05 3.67 -6.43
N ILE A 211 -19.56 2.79 -5.55
CA ILE A 211 -20.97 2.37 -5.58
C ILE A 211 -21.84 3.61 -5.68
N LYS A 212 -22.51 3.73 -6.82
CA LYS A 212 -23.57 4.70 -7.03
C LYS A 212 -24.79 4.15 -6.31
N LEU A 213 -25.14 4.76 -5.18
CA LEU A 213 -26.26 4.33 -4.35
C LEU A 213 -27.62 4.58 -5.03
N ASP A 214 -27.65 5.31 -6.16
CA ASP A 214 -28.82 5.52 -6.99
C ASP A 214 -28.80 4.60 -8.24
N PRO A 215 -29.77 3.66 -8.39
CA PRO A 215 -29.95 2.84 -9.58
C PRO A 215 -30.10 3.64 -10.88
N LYS A 216 -30.53 4.91 -10.83
CA LYS A 216 -30.70 5.78 -12.00
C LYS A 216 -29.40 6.25 -12.63
N GLU A 217 -28.27 6.09 -11.94
CA GLU A 217 -26.95 6.44 -12.46
C GLU A 217 -26.28 5.31 -13.27
N TYR A 218 -26.92 4.14 -13.40
CA TYR A 218 -26.58 3.15 -14.42
C TYR A 218 -27.15 3.61 -15.77
N GLY A 219 -26.49 4.59 -16.39
CA GLY A 219 -26.77 5.00 -17.76
C GLY A 219 -26.54 3.84 -18.73
N ARG A 220 -27.47 3.66 -19.69
CA ARG A 220 -27.40 2.66 -20.76
C ARG A 220 -26.12 2.82 -21.58
N GLY A 221 -25.09 2.04 -21.30
CA GLY A 221 -23.86 2.08 -22.09
C GLY A 221 -22.66 1.32 -21.51
N SER A 222 -22.86 0.31 -20.67
CA SER A 222 -21.77 -0.55 -20.21
C SER A 222 -22.24 -2.00 -20.21
N SER A 223 -22.20 -2.58 -21.40
CA SER A 223 -22.13 -4.02 -21.67
C SER A 223 -20.80 -4.29 -22.35
#